data_AF-A0A2S7QHS1-F1
#
_entry.id   AF-A0A2S7QHS1-F1
#
_cell.length_a   1.000
_cell.length_b   1.000
_cell.length_c   1.000
_cell.angle_alpha   90.00
_cell.angle_beta   90.00
_cell.angle_gamma   90.00
#
_symmetry.space_group_name_H-M   'P 1'
#
loop_
_entity.id
_entity.type
_entity.pdbx_description
1 polymer ?
#
loop_
_entity_poly.entity_id
_entity_poly.type
_entity_poly.pdbx_seq_one_letter_code
_entity_poly.pdbx_strand_id
1 'polypeptide(L)'
;MAPAFNFTSDDVYAMSLLCGYETVIRGSSPFCDLSVLSPTDWLGFEYTNDIQYFYNTGYGNQASGAIGFPWVNATFNTLMTTQNNNSNATDDQDLYISFTHRELPPTVLVAMGLFNNSAYSGANNINGTMPLNTINYGRAWKSSAILPFLTNIAVEKMSCNSFGYDAALKISCLALEDREPAAKRKILRIG
;
A
#
# COMPACT_ATOMS: atom_id res chain seq x y z
N MET A 1 -28.72 -16.75 -11.09
CA MET A 1 -29.04 -15.47 -10.40
C MET A 1 -30.55 -15.38 -10.20
N ALA A 2 -31.02 -14.74 -9.13
CA ALA A 2 -32.43 -14.64 -8.77
C ALA A 2 -33.17 -13.62 -9.68
N PRO A 3 -33.94 -14.05 -10.69
CA PRO A 3 -34.46 -13.16 -11.74
C PRO A 3 -35.53 -12.17 -11.27
N ALA A 4 -36.11 -12.44 -10.09
CA ALA A 4 -37.15 -11.62 -9.48
C ALA A 4 -36.59 -10.54 -8.55
N PHE A 5 -35.28 -10.53 -8.28
CA PHE A 5 -34.65 -9.52 -7.44
C PHE A 5 -34.08 -8.39 -8.29
N ASN A 6 -34.42 -7.14 -7.94
CA ASN A 6 -33.91 -5.97 -8.62
C ASN A 6 -32.60 -5.50 -7.96
N PHE A 7 -31.47 -5.97 -8.50
CA PHE A 7 -30.15 -5.59 -8.01
C PHE A 7 -29.83 -4.11 -8.26
N THR A 8 -29.28 -3.45 -7.25
CA THR A 8 -28.67 -2.12 -7.34
C THR A 8 -27.15 -2.21 -7.48
N SER A 9 -26.48 -1.11 -7.80
CA SER A 9 -25.01 -1.05 -7.78
C SER A 9 -24.42 -1.36 -6.42
N ASP A 10 -25.10 -0.95 -5.35
CA ASP A 10 -24.66 -1.17 -3.97
C ASP A 10 -24.75 -2.66 -3.60
N ASP A 11 -25.76 -3.37 -4.11
CA ASP A 11 -25.88 -4.82 -3.94
C ASP A 11 -24.73 -5.55 -4.64
N VAL A 12 -24.39 -5.17 -5.88
CA VAL A 12 -23.27 -5.77 -6.64
C VAL A 12 -21.92 -5.50 -5.96
N TYR A 13 -21.74 -4.29 -5.43
CA TYR A 13 -20.56 -3.94 -4.64
C TYR A 13 -20.49 -4.78 -3.34
N ALA A 14 -21.62 -4.93 -2.65
CA ALA A 14 -21.70 -5.76 -1.45
C ALA A 14 -21.45 -7.25 -1.74
N MET A 15 -21.90 -7.77 -2.87
CA MET A 15 -21.57 -9.14 -3.31
C MET A 15 -20.07 -9.33 -3.50
N SER A 16 -19.37 -8.34 -4.05
CA SER A 16 -17.91 -8.35 -4.20
C SER A 16 -17.21 -8.37 -2.83
N LEU A 17 -17.72 -7.61 -1.86
CA LEU A 17 -17.22 -7.64 -0.47
C LEU A 17 -17.48 -9.00 0.20
N LEU A 18 -18.66 -9.60 -0.01
CA LEU A 18 -19.00 -10.91 0.54
C LEU A 18 -18.01 -11.99 0.10
N CYS A 19 -17.57 -11.98 -1.17
CA CYS A 19 -16.51 -12.88 -1.62
C CYS A 19 -15.26 -12.79 -0.73
N GLY A 20 -14.74 -11.57 -0.49
CA GLY A 20 -13.55 -11.36 0.33
C GLY A 20 -13.75 -11.79 1.79
N TYR A 21 -14.80 -11.31 2.44
CA TYR A 21 -15.09 -11.60 3.85
C TYR A 21 -15.45 -13.07 4.10
N GLU A 22 -16.26 -13.67 3.24
CA GLU A 22 -16.64 -15.07 3.39
C GLU A 22 -15.44 -15.99 3.14
N THR A 23 -14.57 -15.66 2.17
CA THR A 23 -13.36 -16.45 1.91
C THR A 23 -12.42 -16.45 3.11
N VAL A 24 -12.22 -15.33 3.81
CA VAL A 24 -11.35 -15.31 5.00
C VAL A 24 -11.96 -16.05 6.20
N ILE A 25 -13.29 -16.13 6.30
CA ILE A 25 -13.99 -16.82 7.40
C ILE A 25 -14.13 -18.33 7.12
N ARG A 26 -14.45 -18.71 5.87
CA ARG A 26 -14.87 -20.06 5.48
C ARG A 26 -13.88 -20.77 4.54
N GLY A 27 -12.86 -20.09 4.07
CA GLY A 27 -11.88 -20.60 3.10
C GLY A 27 -12.33 -20.54 1.63
N SER A 28 -13.60 -20.26 1.35
CA SER A 28 -14.13 -20.06 0.00
C SER A 28 -15.44 -19.29 0.03
N SER A 29 -15.83 -18.69 -1.10
CA SER A 29 -17.13 -18.05 -1.28
C SER A 29 -17.67 -18.27 -2.69
N PRO A 30 -18.94 -18.66 -2.85
CA PRO A 30 -19.60 -18.72 -4.15
C PRO A 30 -19.66 -17.36 -4.86
N PHE A 31 -19.61 -16.26 -4.11
CA PHE A 31 -19.59 -14.91 -4.70
C PHE A 31 -18.28 -14.59 -5.42
N CYS A 32 -17.22 -15.38 -5.21
CA CYS A 32 -15.96 -15.25 -5.94
C CYS A 32 -16.00 -15.91 -7.33
N ASP A 33 -17.05 -16.67 -7.66
CA ASP A 33 -17.14 -17.38 -8.93
C ASP A 33 -17.36 -16.42 -10.10
N LEU A 34 -16.67 -16.66 -11.21
CA LEU A 34 -16.74 -15.82 -12.40
C LEU A 34 -18.10 -15.88 -13.13
N SER A 35 -18.91 -16.90 -12.83
CA SER A 35 -20.31 -16.98 -13.27
C SER A 35 -21.25 -16.06 -12.49
N VAL A 36 -20.81 -15.56 -11.32
CA VAL A 36 -21.55 -14.60 -10.49
C VAL A 36 -21.07 -13.17 -10.79
N LEU A 37 -19.75 -12.94 -10.79
CA LEU A 37 -19.13 -11.65 -11.08
C LEU A 37 -18.03 -11.82 -12.14
N SER A 38 -18.15 -11.11 -13.26
CA SER A 38 -17.20 -11.22 -14.37
C SER A 38 -15.85 -10.58 -14.02
N PRO A 39 -14.77 -10.88 -14.78
CA PRO A 39 -13.48 -10.20 -14.59
C PRO A 39 -13.56 -8.67 -14.70
N THR A 40 -14.49 -8.15 -15.50
CA THR A 40 -14.72 -6.70 -15.62
C THR A 40 -15.35 -6.14 -14.35
N ASP A 41 -16.26 -6.88 -13.72
CA ASP A 41 -16.87 -6.47 -12.45
C ASP A 41 -15.82 -6.43 -11.34
N TRP A 42 -14.93 -7.43 -11.29
CA TRP A 42 -13.80 -7.46 -10.35
C TRP A 42 -12.82 -6.30 -10.56
N LEU A 43 -12.52 -5.96 -11.82
CA LEU A 43 -11.68 -4.81 -12.12
C LEU A 43 -12.36 -3.50 -11.71
N GLY A 44 -13.67 -3.38 -11.91
CA GLY A 44 -14.47 -2.25 -11.44
C GLY A 44 -14.47 -2.14 -9.91
N PHE A 45 -14.61 -3.26 -9.21
CA PHE A 45 -14.53 -3.33 -7.76
C PHE A 45 -13.15 -2.94 -7.24
N GLU A 46 -12.07 -3.46 -7.82
CA GLU A 46 -10.68 -3.07 -7.46
C GLU A 46 -10.49 -1.57 -7.64
N TYR A 47 -10.88 -1.03 -8.80
CA TYR A 47 -10.71 0.39 -9.09
C TYR A 47 -11.58 1.28 -8.18
N THR A 48 -12.78 0.83 -7.83
CA THR A 48 -13.64 1.53 -6.85
C THR A 48 -12.96 1.66 -5.49
N ASN A 49 -12.34 0.57 -5.01
CA ASN A 49 -11.56 0.60 -3.77
C ASN A 49 -10.31 1.48 -3.92
N ASP A 50 -9.63 1.43 -5.06
CA ASP A 50 -8.47 2.29 -5.32
C ASP A 50 -8.81 3.77 -5.23
N ILE A 51 -9.94 4.18 -5.82
CA ILE A 51 -10.47 5.53 -5.73
C ILE A 51 -10.79 5.89 -4.27
N GLN A 52 -11.52 5.02 -3.57
CA GLN A 52 -11.87 5.25 -2.17
C GLN A 52 -10.63 5.53 -1.31
N TYR A 53 -9.61 4.66 -1.40
CA TYR A 53 -8.40 4.80 -0.59
C TYR A 53 -7.47 5.90 -1.09
N PHE A 54 -7.44 6.19 -2.40
CA PHE A 54 -6.69 7.31 -2.94
C PHE A 54 -7.17 8.65 -2.36
N TYR A 55 -8.49 8.87 -2.30
CA TYR A 55 -9.07 10.11 -1.79
C TYR A 55 -9.25 10.14 -0.26
N ASN A 56 -9.24 8.98 0.41
CA ASN A 56 -9.35 8.93 1.87
C ASN A 56 -7.98 9.05 2.55
N THR A 57 -7.02 8.18 2.21
CA THR A 57 -5.72 8.05 2.89
C THR A 57 -4.52 8.14 1.94
N GLY A 58 -4.76 8.35 0.65
CA GLY A 58 -3.75 8.49 -0.38
C GLY A 58 -3.46 9.92 -0.78
N TYR A 59 -2.91 10.08 -1.98
CA TYR A 59 -2.51 11.39 -2.51
C TYR A 59 -3.67 12.34 -2.83
N GLY A 60 -4.91 11.83 -2.96
CA GLY A 60 -6.09 12.66 -3.14
C GLY A 60 -6.47 13.46 -1.89
N ASN A 61 -5.96 13.07 -0.72
CA ASN A 61 -6.13 13.79 0.54
C ASN A 61 -4.86 14.56 0.91
N GLN A 62 -5.00 15.88 1.07
CA GLN A 62 -3.88 16.78 1.40
C GLN A 62 -3.30 16.51 2.80
N ALA A 63 -4.08 15.93 3.71
CA ALA A 63 -3.62 15.62 5.06
C ALA A 63 -2.76 14.35 5.14
N SER A 64 -2.85 13.44 4.16
CA SER A 64 -2.20 12.11 4.22
C SER A 64 -0.70 12.20 4.49
N GLY A 65 0.03 13.05 3.75
CA GLY A 65 1.47 13.22 3.96
C GLY A 65 1.80 13.72 5.36
N ALA A 66 1.04 14.68 5.88
CA ALA A 66 1.26 15.23 7.21
C ALA A 66 0.94 14.22 8.32
N ILE A 67 -0.06 13.34 8.12
CA ILE A 67 -0.42 12.28 9.05
C ILE A 67 0.67 11.20 9.12
N GLY A 68 1.24 10.80 7.98
CA GLY A 68 2.28 9.77 7.92
C GLY A 68 3.68 10.26 8.34
N PHE A 69 3.96 11.56 8.20
CA PHE A 69 5.30 12.13 8.41
C PHE A 69 5.90 11.89 9.80
N PRO A 70 5.16 12.02 10.93
CA PRO A 70 5.73 11.76 12.25
C PRO A 70 6.31 10.36 12.40
N TRP A 71 5.65 9.33 11.86
CA TRP A 71 6.15 7.95 11.89
C TRP A 71 7.41 7.80 11.03
N VAL A 72 7.44 8.41 9.85
CA VAL A 72 8.63 8.40 8.96
C VAL A 72 9.81 9.09 9.64
N ASN A 73 9.59 10.26 10.24
CA ASN A 73 10.63 11.02 10.93
C ASN A 73 11.19 10.26 12.14
N ALA A 74 10.32 9.69 12.97
CA ALA A 74 10.75 8.87 14.11
C ALA A 74 11.56 7.64 13.65
N THR A 75 11.05 6.90 12.68
CA THR A 75 11.72 5.72 12.11
C THR A 75 13.08 6.07 11.52
N PHE A 76 13.16 7.18 10.77
CA PHE A 76 14.42 7.66 10.22
C PHE A 76 15.44 7.99 11.32
N ASN A 77 15.04 8.73 12.34
CA ASN A 77 15.93 9.09 13.44
C ASN A 77 16.41 7.84 14.18
N THR A 78 15.53 6.88 14.49
CA THR A 78 15.89 5.61 15.13
C THR A 78 16.86 4.79 14.27
N LEU A 79 16.66 4.74 12.95
CA LEU A 79 17.59 4.02 12.08
C LEU A 79 18.94 4.73 11.99
N MET A 80 18.97 6.06 12.03
CA MET A 80 20.21 6.84 11.88
C MET A 80 21.02 6.98 13.17
N THR A 81 20.45 6.68 14.34
CA THR A 81 21.22 6.67 15.59
C THR A 81 22.29 5.58 15.56
N THR A 82 23.43 5.88 16.19
CA THR A 82 24.49 4.90 16.42
C THR A 82 23.99 3.92 17.47
N GLN A 83 23.81 2.67 17.05
CA GLN A 83 23.35 1.58 17.92
C GLN A 83 24.53 1.05 18.74
N ASN A 84 24.33 0.88 20.05
CA ASN A 84 25.26 0.18 20.91
C ASN A 84 24.81 -1.27 21.10
N ASN A 85 25.40 -2.19 20.33
CA ASN A 85 25.05 -3.62 20.34
C ASN A 85 25.34 -4.34 21.68
N ASN A 86 25.96 -3.65 22.65
CA ASN A 86 26.23 -4.17 24.00
C ASN A 86 25.27 -3.60 25.06
N SER A 87 24.24 -2.86 24.63
CA SER A 87 23.25 -2.20 25.49
C SER A 87 21.92 -2.95 25.44
N ASN A 88 21.24 -3.03 26.58
CA ASN A 88 19.86 -3.52 26.66
C ASN A 88 18.85 -2.35 26.73
N ALA A 89 19.26 -1.14 26.35
CA ALA A 89 18.37 0.01 26.29
C ALA A 89 17.35 -0.15 25.16
N THR A 90 16.15 0.40 25.35
CA THR A 90 15.08 0.38 24.34
C THR A 90 15.44 1.10 23.05
N ASP A 91 16.39 2.03 23.11
CA ASP A 91 16.84 2.84 21.98
C ASP A 91 17.97 2.16 21.19
N ASP A 92 18.52 1.06 21.72
CA ASP A 92 19.57 0.23 21.14
C ASP A 92 19.01 -1.14 20.70
N GLN A 93 18.06 -1.16 19.76
CA GLN A 93 17.45 -2.40 19.25
C GLN A 93 17.61 -2.53 17.74
N ASP A 94 17.85 -3.75 17.26
CA ASP A 94 18.01 -4.02 15.81
C ASP A 94 16.66 -4.14 15.07
N LEU A 95 15.57 -4.43 15.80
CA LEU A 95 14.26 -4.69 15.22
C LEU A 95 13.16 -3.93 15.97
N TYR A 96 12.45 -3.09 15.23
CA TYR A 96 11.27 -2.37 15.72
C TYR A 96 10.04 -2.86 14.97
N ILE A 97 9.02 -3.29 15.73
CA ILE A 97 7.76 -3.80 15.19
C ILE A 97 6.62 -2.93 15.70
N SER A 98 5.82 -2.38 14.78
CA SER A 98 4.64 -1.58 15.09
C SER A 98 3.41 -2.16 14.42
N PHE A 99 2.29 -2.17 15.14
CA PHE A 99 0.98 -2.55 14.63
C PHE A 99 0.06 -1.34 14.59
N THR A 100 -0.76 -1.25 13.55
CA THR A 100 -1.66 -0.12 13.33
C THR A 100 -2.87 -0.55 12.52
N HIS A 101 -3.80 0.38 12.30
CA HIS A 101 -4.94 0.20 11.42
C HIS A 101 -4.57 0.48 9.95
N ARG A 102 -5.35 -0.10 9.03
CA ARG A 102 -5.14 -0.02 7.57
C ARG A 102 -5.01 1.41 7.02
N GLU A 103 -5.53 2.41 7.74
CA GLU A 103 -5.49 3.80 7.33
C GLU A 103 -4.10 4.45 7.46
N LEU A 104 -3.25 3.98 8.39
CA LEU A 104 -1.94 4.58 8.62
C LEU A 104 -0.89 4.20 7.55
N PRO A 105 -0.70 2.93 7.16
CA PRO A 105 0.32 2.54 6.17
C PRO A 105 0.26 3.35 4.85
N PRO A 106 -0.91 3.60 4.23
CA PRO A 106 -1.01 4.43 3.03
C PRO A 106 -0.50 5.86 3.24
N THR A 107 -0.80 6.48 4.39
CA THR A 107 -0.33 7.84 4.69
C THR A 107 1.20 7.91 4.84
N VAL A 108 1.80 6.86 5.42
CA VAL A 108 3.26 6.69 5.50
C VAL A 108 3.88 6.56 4.11
N LEU A 109 3.29 5.76 3.22
CA LEU A 109 3.75 5.62 1.83
C LEU A 109 3.65 6.94 1.05
N VAL A 110 2.58 7.70 1.26
CA VAL A 110 2.41 9.05 0.71
C VAL A 110 3.50 9.99 1.19
N ALA A 111 3.77 10.02 2.49
CA ALA A 111 4.83 10.86 3.11
C ALA A 111 6.23 10.52 2.56
N MET A 112 6.47 9.26 2.20
CA MET A 112 7.72 8.81 1.55
C MET A 112 7.75 9.02 0.03
N GLY A 113 6.69 9.56 -0.58
CA GLY A 113 6.63 9.77 -2.03
C GLY A 113 6.47 8.49 -2.86
N LEU A 114 6.03 7.38 -2.25
CA LEU A 114 5.87 6.09 -2.93
C LEU A 114 4.53 6.00 -3.67
N PHE A 115 4.52 5.26 -4.79
CA PHE A 115 3.34 5.09 -5.66
C PHE A 115 2.76 6.38 -6.28
N ASN A 116 3.46 7.50 -6.21
CA ASN A 116 3.16 8.68 -7.02
C ASN A 116 3.67 8.50 -8.46
N ASN A 117 2.77 8.61 -9.45
CA ASN A 117 3.11 8.60 -10.88
C ASN A 117 2.66 9.86 -11.64
N SER A 118 2.33 10.96 -10.95
CA SER A 118 1.87 12.20 -11.60
C SER A 118 2.92 12.80 -12.54
N ALA A 119 4.21 12.59 -12.26
CA ALA A 119 5.31 13.01 -13.13
C ALA A 119 5.27 12.37 -14.52
N TYR A 120 4.67 11.18 -14.64
CA TYR A 120 4.58 10.42 -15.88
C TYR A 120 3.21 10.55 -16.56
N SER A 121 2.27 11.32 -15.98
CA SER A 121 0.96 11.57 -16.57
C SER A 121 0.91 12.79 -17.50
N GLY A 122 2.06 13.45 -17.73
CA GLY A 122 2.21 14.57 -18.66
C GLY A 122 1.77 15.94 -18.12
N ALA A 123 0.99 15.98 -17.03
CA ALA A 123 0.44 17.21 -16.47
C ALA A 123 0.85 17.48 -15.00
N ASN A 124 1.64 16.60 -14.37
CA ASN A 124 1.94 16.65 -12.93
C ASN A 124 0.70 16.73 -12.03
N ASN A 125 -0.46 16.28 -12.52
CA ASN A 125 -1.71 16.30 -11.80
C ASN A 125 -1.98 14.92 -11.19
N ILE A 126 -1.83 14.81 -9.87
CA ILE A 126 -2.00 13.54 -9.14
C ILE A 126 -3.46 13.06 -9.16
N ASN A 127 -4.44 13.95 -9.02
CA ASN A 127 -5.85 13.59 -9.11
C ASN A 127 -6.23 13.15 -10.53
N GLY A 128 -5.56 13.72 -11.54
CA GLY A 128 -5.69 13.29 -12.93
C GLY A 128 -5.22 11.86 -13.18
N THR A 129 -4.44 11.26 -12.28
CA THR A 129 -4.03 9.85 -12.38
C THR A 129 -5.11 8.87 -11.94
N MET A 130 -6.17 9.34 -11.27
CA MET A 130 -7.24 8.52 -10.69
C MET A 130 -8.63 9.08 -11.05
N PRO A 131 -9.02 9.08 -12.34
CA PRO A 131 -10.34 9.59 -12.76
C PRO A 131 -11.50 8.78 -12.16
N LEU A 132 -12.58 9.46 -11.80
CA LEU A 132 -13.74 8.86 -11.09
C LEU A 132 -14.68 8.06 -12.00
N ASN A 133 -14.65 8.30 -13.30
CA ASN A 133 -15.64 7.79 -14.27
C ASN A 133 -15.04 6.82 -15.30
N THR A 134 -13.74 6.51 -15.20
CA THR A 134 -13.07 5.58 -16.10
C THR A 134 -11.90 4.91 -15.38
N ILE A 135 -11.61 3.67 -15.74
CA ILE A 135 -10.54 2.89 -15.12
C ILE A 135 -9.20 3.30 -15.74
N ASN A 136 -8.29 3.80 -14.91
CA ASN A 136 -6.90 3.96 -15.32
C ASN A 136 -6.13 2.64 -15.18
N TYR A 137 -5.86 1.99 -16.30
CA TYR A 137 -5.08 0.75 -16.36
C TYR A 137 -3.60 0.94 -15.99
N GLY A 138 -3.05 2.15 -16.18
CA GLY A 138 -1.66 2.50 -15.90
C GLY A 138 -1.41 3.11 -14.52
N ARG A 139 -2.40 3.04 -13.60
CA ARG A 139 -2.28 3.63 -12.27
C ARG A 139 -1.19 2.97 -11.44
N ALA A 140 -0.41 3.79 -10.74
CA ALA A 140 0.54 3.31 -9.75
C ALA A 140 -0.10 3.05 -8.37
N TRP A 141 -1.18 3.78 -8.06
CA TRP A 141 -1.97 3.58 -6.85
C TRP A 141 -2.93 2.40 -7.04
N LYS A 142 -2.61 1.27 -6.40
CA LYS A 142 -3.45 0.06 -6.36
C LYS A 142 -3.60 -0.37 -4.91
N SER A 143 -4.78 -0.15 -4.34
CA SER A 143 -5.12 -0.49 -2.95
C SER A 143 -4.91 -1.97 -2.65
N SER A 144 -5.20 -2.86 -3.61
CA SER A 144 -4.95 -4.30 -3.51
C SER A 144 -3.47 -4.65 -3.23
N ALA A 145 -2.52 -3.84 -3.70
CA ALA A 145 -1.09 -4.03 -3.47
C ALA A 145 -0.53 -3.15 -2.34
N ILE A 146 -1.23 -2.07 -1.98
CA ILE A 146 -0.78 -1.08 -1.01
C ILE A 146 -1.32 -1.36 0.39
N LEU A 147 -2.56 -1.83 0.48
CA LEU A 147 -3.28 -2.04 1.74
C LEU A 147 -4.16 -3.32 1.75
N PRO A 148 -3.66 -4.51 1.34
CA PRO A 148 -4.36 -5.77 1.62
C PRO A 148 -4.51 -6.05 3.13
N PHE A 149 -5.29 -7.08 3.48
CA PHE A 149 -5.28 -7.59 4.86
C PHE A 149 -3.85 -8.00 5.26
N LEU A 150 -3.45 -7.64 6.48
CA LEU A 150 -2.11 -7.88 7.03
C LEU A 150 -0.96 -7.19 6.26
N THR A 151 -1.25 -6.09 5.56
CA THR A 151 -0.22 -5.25 4.95
C THR A 151 0.91 -4.94 5.91
N ASN A 152 2.14 -5.12 5.46
CA ASN A 152 3.33 -4.77 6.20
C ASN A 152 4.26 -3.87 5.37
N ILE A 153 4.77 -2.83 6.04
CA ILE A 153 5.81 -1.95 5.51
C ILE A 153 7.05 -2.17 6.37
N ALA A 154 8.16 -2.53 5.73
CA ALA A 154 9.44 -2.67 6.38
C ALA A 154 10.42 -1.61 5.85
N VAL A 155 11.12 -0.95 6.76
CA VAL A 155 12.21 -0.03 6.45
C VAL A 155 13.50 -0.64 6.96
N GLU A 156 14.43 -0.91 6.05
CA GLU A 156 15.67 -1.62 6.33
C GLU A 156 16.87 -0.66 6.18
N LYS A 157 17.70 -0.57 7.21
CA LYS A 157 19.03 0.05 7.14
C LYS A 157 20.06 -1.01 6.79
N MET A 158 20.76 -0.83 5.67
CA MET A 158 21.80 -1.73 5.21
C MET A 158 23.14 -1.01 5.14
N SER A 159 24.19 -1.64 5.68
CA SER A 159 25.58 -1.25 5.45
C SER A 159 26.14 -2.10 4.32
N CYS A 160 26.50 -1.47 3.20
CA CYS A 160 27.10 -2.16 2.07
C CYS A 160 28.60 -1.87 2.03
N ASN A 161 29.43 -2.91 2.03
CA ASN A 161 30.84 -2.82 1.64
C ASN A 161 31.00 -3.54 0.30
N SER A 162 31.35 -2.79 -0.75
CA SER A 162 31.61 -3.34 -2.08
C SER A 162 32.97 -2.86 -2.55
N PHE A 163 33.78 -3.78 -3.08
CA PHE A 163 35.09 -3.45 -3.62
C PHE A 163 34.96 -2.37 -4.71
N GLY A 164 35.69 -1.26 -4.56
CA GLY A 164 35.69 -0.13 -5.50
C GLY A 164 34.55 0.89 -5.33
N TYR A 165 33.71 0.76 -4.30
CA TYR A 165 32.68 1.76 -3.96
C TYR A 165 32.80 2.14 -2.47
N ASP A 166 32.59 3.41 -2.16
CA ASP A 166 32.56 3.87 -0.77
C ASP A 166 31.48 3.16 0.03
N ALA A 167 31.78 2.88 1.31
CA ALA A 167 30.81 2.32 2.24
C ALA A 167 29.60 3.28 2.30
N ALA A 168 28.43 2.80 1.87
CA ALA A 168 27.22 3.61 1.78
C ALA A 168 26.13 3.00 2.66
N LEU A 169 25.45 3.87 3.39
CA LEU A 169 24.23 3.52 4.10
C LEU A 169 23.04 3.57 3.13
N LYS A 170 22.30 2.47 3.00
CA LYS A 170 21.09 2.41 2.18
C LYS A 170 19.87 2.18 3.06
N ILE A 171 18.81 2.93 2.81
CA ILE A 171 17.48 2.72 3.39
C ILE A 171 16.57 2.13 2.32
N SER A 172 16.10 0.90 2.52
CA SER A 172 15.16 0.24 1.61
C SER A 172 13.78 0.19 2.25
N CYS A 173 12.74 0.57 1.50
CA CYS A 173 11.36 0.36 1.90
C CYS A 173 10.78 -0.82 1.12
N LEU A 174 10.28 -1.82 1.84
CA LEU A 174 9.59 -2.98 1.31
C LEU A 174 8.12 -2.88 1.71
N ALA A 175 7.24 -2.77 0.72
CA ALA A 175 5.85 -3.20 0.89
C ALA A 175 5.81 -4.66 0.44
N LEU A 176 5.68 -5.60 1.38
CA LEU A 176 5.60 -7.02 1.03
C LEU A 176 4.15 -7.33 0.68
N GLU A 177 3.97 -8.06 -0.43
CA GLU A 177 2.69 -8.62 -0.84
C GLU A 177 2.85 -10.15 -0.80
N ASP A 178 1.96 -10.86 -0.12
CA ASP A 178 2.04 -12.31 0.08
C ASP A 178 1.80 -13.14 -1.20
N ARG A 179 1.58 -12.52 -2.37
CA ARG A 179 1.20 -13.21 -3.62
C ARG A 179 2.04 -12.95 -4.87
N GLU A 180 3.06 -12.09 -4.84
CA GLU A 180 4.06 -12.04 -5.92
C GLU A 180 5.44 -12.49 -5.43
N PRO A 181 6.17 -13.32 -6.19
CA PRO A 181 7.59 -13.59 -5.92
C PRO A 181 8.49 -12.35 -6.10
N ALA A 182 7.91 -11.20 -6.49
CA ALA A 182 8.56 -9.92 -6.65
C ALA A 182 7.96 -8.90 -5.66
N ALA A 183 8.42 -8.93 -4.40
CA ALA A 183 8.27 -7.77 -3.53
C ALA A 183 8.73 -6.52 -4.29
N LYS A 184 7.85 -5.52 -4.46
CA LYS A 184 8.22 -4.26 -5.12
C LYS A 184 9.12 -3.47 -4.18
N ARG A 185 10.40 -3.80 -4.19
CA ARG A 185 11.45 -3.13 -3.41
C ARG A 185 11.72 -1.76 -4.03
N LYS A 186 11.19 -0.70 -3.42
CA LYS A 186 11.54 0.68 -3.79
C LYS A 186 12.66 1.14 -2.88
N ILE A 187 13.87 1.21 -3.45
CA ILE A 187 15.07 1.68 -2.74
C ILE A 187 15.03 3.21 -2.73
N LEU A 188 14.92 3.82 -1.56
CA LEU A 188 15.20 5.24 -1.41
C LEU A 188 16.72 5.41 -1.25
N ARG A 189 17.36 6.08 -2.20
CA ARG A 189 18.73 6.56 -2.01
C ARG A 189 18.66 7.91 -1.33
N ILE A 190 19.19 8.00 -0.13
CA ILE A 190 19.43 9.26 0.57
C ILE A 190 20.92 9.55 0.35
N GLY A 191 21.22 10.60 -0.40
CA GLY A 191 22.56 11.09 -0.69
C GLY A 191 22.94 12.24 0.21
#